data_AF-A0A4V3CD73-F1
#
_entry.id   AF-A0A4V3CD73-F1
#
_cell.length_a   1.000
_cell.length_b   1.000
_cell.length_c   1.000
_cell.angle_alpha   90.00
_cell.angle_beta   90.00
_cell.angle_gamma   90.00
#
_symmetry.space_group_name_H-M   'P 1'
#
loop_
_entity.id
_entity.type
_entity.pdbx_description
1 polymer ?
#
loop_
_entity_poly.entity_id
_entity_poly.type
_entity_poly.pdbx_seq_one_letter_code
_entity_poly.pdbx_strand_id
1 'polypeptide(L)'
;MSSNFVFYINSDILDSSNFLDYQIDAFIKSVNPILNVGRKLKAKIYYSNYNIKSLVEYFDEPSFNKDFTKSQANKLELLLKNCIKTSEANNFFRVHFAGRETSLEFLEIPFINPSDKDKIVIFNLSQNLPKQSVLFVKSNDEFERIEINSFCEVHEIWKFVNNNLPIREYNFSSKHGNSTTRAIAPNTEDASQLLCTDEEANSLLKTAIFDLRERNWCYNFDEDKQTFIIFPCEGDNPQNKFHAFHIDKDKWREEIPKSILKHFNKN
;
A
#
# COMPACT_ATOMS: atom_id res chain seq x y z
N MET A 1 0.75 -12.47 -8.65
CA MET A 1 1.58 -11.25 -8.55
C MET A 1 2.45 -11.33 -7.29
N SER A 2 3.78 -11.30 -7.43
CA SER A 2 4.69 -11.00 -6.31
C SER A 2 4.93 -9.50 -6.32
N SER A 3 4.71 -8.83 -5.19
CA SER A 3 4.94 -7.39 -5.09
C SER A 3 6.36 -7.19 -4.58
N ASN A 4 7.26 -6.68 -5.43
CA ASN A 4 8.59 -6.24 -5.01
C ASN A 4 8.49 -4.85 -4.38
N PHE A 5 7.60 -4.67 -3.41
CA PHE A 5 7.45 -3.41 -2.68
C PHE A 5 7.94 -3.60 -1.26
N VAL A 6 8.65 -2.58 -0.77
CA VAL A 6 9.12 -2.50 0.61
C VAL A 6 8.58 -1.22 1.20
N PHE A 7 7.88 -1.35 2.32
CA PHE A 7 7.30 -0.20 3.02
C PHE A 7 8.17 0.15 4.22
N TYR A 8 8.39 1.44 4.43
CA TYR A 8 9.04 1.96 5.61
C TYR A 8 8.15 3.05 6.23
N ILE A 9 7.86 2.90 7.53
CA ILE A 9 7.10 3.89 8.29
C ILE A 9 8.10 4.91 8.82
N ASN A 10 8.15 6.09 8.19
CA ASN A 10 8.90 7.20 8.76
C ASN A 10 8.01 8.00 9.71
N SER A 11 8.50 8.19 10.92
CA SER A 11 7.74 8.86 11.96
C SER A 11 8.64 9.82 12.72
N ASP A 12 9.07 10.88 12.05
CA ASP A 12 9.73 12.01 12.71
C ASP A 12 8.82 12.65 13.77
N ILE A 13 7.50 12.37 13.69
CA ILE A 13 6.52 12.71 14.73
C ILE A 13 6.94 12.21 16.11
N LEU A 14 7.67 11.08 16.21
CA LEU A 14 7.99 10.43 17.49
C LEU A 14 9.19 11.04 18.24
N ASP A 15 9.83 12.08 17.68
CA ASP A 15 11.06 12.67 18.22
C ASP A 15 10.82 13.80 19.26
N SER A 16 9.56 14.06 19.64
CA SER A 16 9.25 15.09 20.64
C SER A 16 9.12 14.49 22.05
N SER A 17 9.87 15.03 23.00
CA SER A 17 9.93 14.62 24.41
C SER A 17 8.64 14.84 25.22
N ASN A 18 7.50 15.13 24.58
CA ASN A 18 6.22 15.40 25.22
C ASN A 18 5.08 14.74 24.44
N PHE A 19 5.13 13.41 24.32
CA PHE A 19 4.04 12.64 23.72
C PHE A 19 2.79 12.70 24.61
N LEU A 20 1.65 13.09 24.04
CA LEU A 20 0.33 13.11 24.68
C LEU A 20 -0.55 12.04 24.03
N ASP A 21 -1.48 11.43 24.78
CA ASP A 21 -2.33 10.32 24.31
C ASP A 21 -3.03 10.57 22.95
N TYR A 22 -3.45 11.81 22.69
CA TYR A 22 -4.10 12.17 21.42
C TYR A 22 -3.17 12.03 20.20
N GLN A 23 -1.86 12.10 20.39
CA GLN A 23 -0.87 11.94 19.33
C GLN A 23 -0.72 10.47 18.93
N ILE A 24 -0.96 9.52 19.84
CA ILE A 24 -0.94 8.08 19.53
C ILE A 24 -2.15 7.69 18.70
N ASP A 25 -3.35 8.13 19.07
CA ASP A 25 -4.55 7.86 18.26
C ASP A 25 -4.43 8.50 16.87
N ALA A 26 -3.86 9.71 16.79
CA ALA A 26 -3.54 10.35 15.52
C ALA A 26 -2.51 9.54 14.72
N PHE A 27 -1.44 9.08 15.35
CA PHE A 27 -0.42 8.23 14.73
C PHE A 27 -1.02 6.92 14.19
N ILE A 28 -1.80 6.19 15.00
CA ILE A 28 -2.46 4.95 14.59
C ILE A 28 -3.40 5.22 13.42
N LYS A 29 -4.21 6.28 13.47
CA LYS A 29 -5.10 6.67 12.37
C LYS A 29 -4.33 6.95 11.09
N SER A 30 -3.16 7.58 11.18
CA SER A 30 -2.34 7.93 10.02
C SER A 30 -1.55 6.73 9.48
N VAL A 31 -1.00 5.86 10.33
CA VAL A 31 -0.13 4.74 9.94
C VAL A 31 -0.91 3.50 9.50
N ASN A 32 -2.04 3.19 10.14
CA ASN A 32 -2.81 1.98 9.85
C ASN A 32 -3.22 1.86 8.37
N PRO A 33 -3.65 2.93 7.68
CA PRO A 33 -3.93 2.86 6.24
C PRO A 33 -2.75 2.39 5.39
N ILE A 34 -1.51 2.82 5.67
CA ILE A 34 -0.31 2.40 4.93
C ILE A 34 0.04 0.96 5.21
N LEU A 35 0.02 0.57 6.48
CA LEU A 35 0.21 -0.81 6.87
C LEU A 35 -0.78 -1.72 6.15
N ASN A 36 -2.02 -1.26 5.98
CA ASN A 36 -3.00 -2.01 5.22
C ASN A 36 -2.66 -2.11 3.73
N VAL A 37 -2.06 -1.09 3.10
CA VAL A 37 -1.54 -1.21 1.72
C VAL A 37 -0.41 -2.23 1.67
N GLY A 38 0.63 -2.09 2.50
CA GLY A 38 1.74 -3.04 2.53
C GLY A 38 1.28 -4.49 2.76
N ARG A 39 0.32 -4.69 3.69
CA ARG A 39 -0.29 -6.01 3.97
C ARG A 39 -1.09 -6.55 2.78
N LYS A 40 -1.89 -5.71 2.10
CA LYS A 40 -2.61 -6.08 0.87
C LYS A 40 -1.65 -6.54 -0.23
N LEU A 41 -0.46 -5.95 -0.28
CA LEU A 41 0.60 -6.30 -1.22
C LEU A 41 1.47 -7.49 -0.77
N LYS A 42 1.29 -8.00 0.45
CA LYS A 42 2.21 -8.95 1.10
C LYS A 42 3.67 -8.44 1.11
N ALA A 43 3.83 -7.12 1.18
CA ALA A 43 5.12 -6.44 1.20
C ALA A 43 5.81 -6.61 2.56
N LYS A 44 7.14 -6.51 2.54
CA LYS A 44 7.92 -6.31 3.78
C LYS A 44 7.67 -4.89 4.28
N ILE A 45 7.42 -4.75 5.57
CA ILE A 45 7.15 -3.46 6.20
C ILE A 45 8.15 -3.27 7.33
N TYR A 46 8.89 -2.17 7.30
CA TYR A 46 9.93 -1.83 8.25
C TYR A 46 9.55 -0.61 9.08
N TYR A 47 10.12 -0.54 10.27
CA TYR A 47 10.06 0.65 11.14
C TYR A 47 11.36 0.78 11.94
N SER A 48 11.69 2.02 12.34
CA SER A 48 12.84 2.30 13.20
C SER A 48 12.55 1.94 14.66
N ASN A 49 13.43 1.13 15.27
CA ASN A 49 13.36 0.85 16.70
C ASN A 49 13.61 2.11 17.55
N TYR A 50 14.37 3.08 17.06
CA TYR A 50 14.62 4.33 17.79
C TYR A 50 13.30 5.04 18.10
N ASN A 51 12.42 5.12 17.10
CA ASN A 51 11.10 5.74 17.23
C ASN A 51 10.19 4.97 18.21
N ILE A 52 10.35 3.63 18.33
CA ILE A 52 9.62 2.83 19.31
C ILE A 52 10.24 2.90 20.70
N LYS A 53 11.56 2.96 20.84
CA LYS A 53 12.21 2.95 22.15
C LYS A 53 11.75 4.13 23.00
N SER A 54 11.64 5.32 22.39
CA SER A 54 11.04 6.51 23.02
C SER A 54 9.57 6.28 23.44
N LEU A 55 8.79 5.53 22.64
CA LEU A 55 7.42 5.18 22.99
C LEU A 55 7.36 4.13 24.10
N VAL A 56 8.20 3.09 24.07
CA VAL A 56 8.25 2.02 25.08
C VAL A 56 8.75 2.55 26.42
N GLU A 57 9.79 3.39 26.42
CA GLU A 57 10.28 4.09 27.63
C GLU A 57 9.21 5.05 28.19
N TYR A 58 8.38 5.66 27.34
CA TYR A 58 7.21 6.43 27.78
C TYR A 58 6.11 5.56 28.43
N PHE A 59 6.03 4.28 28.07
CA PHE A 59 5.02 3.35 28.59
C PHE A 59 5.48 2.53 29.81
N ASP A 60 6.70 2.74 30.34
CA ASP A 60 7.18 2.04 31.54
C ASP A 60 6.36 2.41 32.79
N GLU A 61 5.33 1.60 33.08
CA GLU A 61 5.31 0.57 34.14
C GLU A 61 3.90 0.28 34.71
N PRO A 62 2.87 1.17 34.63
CA PRO A 62 1.48 0.79 34.93
C PRO A 62 0.54 0.74 33.72
N SER A 63 0.89 1.38 32.59
CA SER A 63 0.01 1.54 31.41
C SER A 63 -0.04 0.31 30.48
N PHE A 64 0.89 -0.64 30.67
CA PHE A 64 0.81 -1.98 30.09
C PHE A 64 -0.20 -2.91 30.81
N ASN A 65 -0.93 -2.44 31.83
CA ASN A 65 -1.73 -3.33 32.69
C ASN A 65 -3.27 -3.30 32.45
N LYS A 66 -3.79 -4.53 32.32
CA LYS A 66 -5.14 -5.11 32.57
C LYS A 66 -6.27 -5.08 31.57
N ASP A 67 -6.37 -4.14 30.63
CA ASP A 67 -7.41 -4.22 29.58
C ASP A 67 -6.75 -4.16 28.19
N PHE A 68 -6.45 -5.34 27.64
CA PHE A 68 -5.68 -5.53 26.40
C PHE A 68 -6.23 -4.72 25.22
N THR A 69 -7.53 -4.40 25.26
CA THR A 69 -8.24 -3.65 24.22
C THR A 69 -8.14 -2.12 24.35
N LYS A 70 -7.73 -1.59 25.52
CA LYS A 70 -7.74 -0.14 25.81
C LYS A 70 -6.36 0.48 25.91
N SER A 71 -5.32 -0.27 26.26
CA SER A 71 -3.96 0.27 26.37
C SER A 71 -3.44 0.74 25.00
N GLN A 72 -2.99 2.00 24.93
CA GLN A 72 -2.42 2.58 23.71
C GLN A 72 -1.11 1.89 23.31
N ALA A 73 -0.32 1.45 24.28
CA ALA A 73 0.88 0.64 24.06
C ALA A 73 0.54 -0.69 23.37
N ASN A 74 -0.47 -1.41 23.85
CA ASN A 74 -0.91 -2.67 23.24
C ASN A 74 -1.48 -2.46 21.83
N LYS A 75 -2.22 -1.37 21.59
CA LYS A 75 -2.71 -1.03 20.25
C LYS A 75 -1.54 -0.80 19.28
N LEU A 76 -0.51 -0.08 19.72
CA LEU A 76 0.69 0.16 18.94
C LEU A 76 1.48 -1.13 18.69
N GLU A 77 1.66 -1.97 19.71
CA GLU A 77 2.30 -3.27 19.58
C GLU A 77 1.56 -4.15 18.56
N LEU A 78 0.23 -4.26 18.68
CA LEU A 78 -0.60 -4.99 17.72
C LEU A 78 -0.51 -4.41 16.31
N LEU A 79 -0.46 -3.08 16.19
CA LEU A 79 -0.30 -2.40 14.91
C LEU A 79 1.01 -2.80 14.23
N LEU A 80 2.09 -2.92 15.00
CA LEU A 80 3.46 -3.14 14.50
C LEU A 80 3.95 -4.59 14.60
N LYS A 81 3.16 -5.50 15.17
CA LYS A 81 3.52 -6.91 15.44
C LYS A 81 4.13 -7.68 14.27
N ASN A 82 3.71 -7.36 13.03
CA ASN A 82 4.18 -8.02 11.81
C ASN A 82 5.16 -7.16 11.00
N CYS A 83 5.63 -6.05 11.55
CA CYS A 83 6.61 -5.20 10.91
C CYS A 83 8.02 -5.62 11.36
N ILE A 84 8.98 -5.49 10.44
CA ILE A 84 10.38 -5.82 10.65
C ILE A 84 11.04 -4.64 11.37
N LYS A 85 11.52 -4.94 12.58
CA LYS A 85 12.26 -4.01 13.42
C LYS A 85 13.66 -3.77 12.84
N THR A 86 14.10 -2.51 12.86
CA THR A 86 15.44 -2.14 12.39
C THR A 86 16.19 -1.37 13.47
N SER A 87 17.44 -1.76 13.74
CA SER A 87 18.28 -1.22 14.83
C SER A 87 19.59 -0.61 14.35
N GLU A 88 19.96 -0.83 13.09
CA GLU A 88 21.19 -0.29 12.49
C GLU A 88 20.86 1.00 11.73
N ALA A 89 21.85 1.88 11.55
CA ALA A 89 21.74 3.02 10.64
C ALA A 89 22.39 2.63 9.32
N ASN A 90 21.66 2.74 8.20
CA ASN A 90 22.25 2.60 6.88
C ASN A 90 22.74 3.96 6.39
N ASN A 91 23.89 3.95 5.71
CA ASN A 91 24.44 5.19 5.17
C ASN A 91 23.84 5.44 3.78
N PHE A 92 22.75 6.20 3.74
CA PHE A 92 22.18 6.69 2.50
C PHE A 92 22.84 8.02 2.13
N PHE A 93 23.18 8.19 0.86
CA PHE A 93 23.75 9.42 0.36
C PHE A 93 22.94 9.94 -0.82
N ARG A 94 22.49 11.19 -0.75
CA ARG A 94 22.00 11.89 -1.94
C ARG A 94 23.20 12.30 -2.78
N VAL A 95 23.15 12.00 -4.07
CA VAL A 95 24.15 12.46 -5.03
C VAL A 95 23.60 13.64 -5.78
N HIS A 96 24.29 14.77 -5.72
CA HIS A 96 23.98 15.94 -6.53
C HIS A 96 25.00 16.03 -7.66
N PHE A 97 24.54 15.88 -8.90
CA PHE A 97 25.37 16.08 -10.08
C PHE A 97 25.22 17.52 -10.59
N ALA A 98 26.21 18.38 -10.35
CA ALA A 98 26.25 19.75 -10.89
C ALA A 98 27.49 19.98 -11.77
N GLY A 99 27.68 19.12 -12.78
CA GLY A 99 28.79 19.22 -13.73
C GLY A 99 30.17 19.03 -13.08
N ARG A 100 30.85 20.14 -12.74
CA ARG A 100 32.17 20.11 -12.09
C ARG A 100 32.11 19.93 -10.56
N GLU A 101 30.94 20.13 -9.97
CA GLU A 101 30.73 19.98 -8.53
C GLU A 101 29.76 18.81 -8.30
N THR A 102 30.31 17.64 -7.99
CA THR A 102 29.52 16.51 -7.50
C THR A 102 29.61 16.52 -5.98
N SER A 103 28.46 16.50 -5.30
CA SER A 103 28.42 16.41 -3.84
C SER A 103 27.64 15.18 -3.37
N LEU A 104 28.06 14.66 -2.22
CA LEU A 104 27.38 13.61 -1.47
C LEU A 104 26.83 14.24 -0.19
N GLU A 105 25.54 14.15 -0.01
CA GLU A 105 24.84 14.58 1.20
C GLU A 105 24.40 13.31 1.95
N PHE A 106 24.92 13.12 3.17
CA PHE A 106 24.48 12.04 4.03
C PHE A 106 23.02 12.26 4.44
N LEU A 107 22.20 11.23 4.29
CA LEU A 107 20.81 11.24 4.71
C LEU A 107 20.63 10.25 5.86
N GLU A 108 20.10 10.74 6.97
CA GLU A 108 19.64 9.92 8.09
C GLU A 108 18.31 9.27 7.74
N ILE A 109 18.33 8.31 6.82
CA ILE A 109 17.18 7.47 6.52
C ILE A 109 17.31 6.20 7.35
N PRO A 110 16.26 5.79 8.08
CA PRO A 110 16.32 4.59 8.89
C PRO A 110 16.55 3.33 8.05
N PHE A 111 17.10 2.29 8.67
CA PHE A 111 17.55 1.09 7.96
C PHE A 111 16.43 0.40 7.17
N ILE A 112 16.77 0.07 5.93
CA ILE A 112 16.01 -0.79 5.04
C ILE A 112 17.05 -1.73 4.43
N ASN A 113 16.81 -3.03 4.41
CA ASN A 113 17.63 -3.98 3.65
C ASN A 113 16.87 -4.38 2.37
N PRO A 114 16.74 -3.47 1.38
CA PRO A 114 16.09 -3.77 0.13
C PRO A 114 17.00 -4.65 -0.73
N SER A 115 16.39 -5.45 -1.61
CA SER A 115 17.06 -5.99 -2.78
C SER A 115 17.06 -4.97 -3.92
N ASP A 116 17.95 -5.18 -4.90
CA ASP A 116 18.03 -4.45 -6.17
C ASP A 116 16.69 -4.32 -6.92
N LYS A 117 15.79 -5.29 -6.72
CA LYS A 117 14.47 -5.32 -7.36
C LYS A 117 13.37 -4.63 -6.57
N ASP A 118 13.63 -4.23 -5.33
CA ASP A 118 12.62 -3.67 -4.45
C ASP A 118 12.28 -2.21 -4.79
N LYS A 119 10.99 -1.92 -4.80
CA LYS A 119 10.42 -0.58 -4.89
C LYS A 119 10.14 -0.07 -3.49
N ILE A 120 10.95 0.88 -3.05
CA ILE A 120 10.89 1.40 -1.69
C ILE A 120 9.83 2.49 -1.60
N VAL A 121 8.88 2.27 -0.69
CA VAL A 121 7.79 3.16 -0.34
C VAL A 121 8.03 3.64 1.09
N ILE A 122 8.40 4.91 1.23
CA ILE A 122 8.46 5.56 2.53
C ILE A 122 7.14 6.30 2.73
N PHE A 123 6.44 6.00 3.81
CA PHE A 123 5.36 6.86 4.22
C PHE A 123 5.84 7.84 5.28
N ASN A 124 5.71 9.12 5.00
CA ASN A 124 6.06 10.16 5.95
C ASN A 124 4.80 10.74 6.59
N LEU A 125 4.78 10.76 7.92
CA LEU A 125 3.68 11.34 8.68
C LEU A 125 3.83 12.86 8.85
N SER A 126 5.04 13.39 8.70
CA SER A 126 5.37 14.81 8.90
C SER A 126 6.26 15.30 7.76
N GLN A 127 5.70 16.21 6.95
CA GLN A 127 6.33 16.87 5.79
C GLN A 127 6.50 15.99 4.53
N ASN A 128 6.20 16.59 3.38
CA ASN A 128 6.48 16.01 2.06
C ASN A 128 8.00 15.98 1.85
N LEU A 129 8.64 14.85 2.11
CA LEU A 129 9.98 14.61 1.56
C LEU A 129 9.84 14.55 0.03
N PRO A 130 10.64 15.30 -0.75
CA PRO A 130 10.58 15.18 -2.20
C PRO A 130 11.02 13.77 -2.60
N LYS A 131 10.49 13.27 -3.72
CA LYS A 131 10.98 12.04 -4.36
C LYS A 131 12.48 12.15 -4.62
N GLN A 132 13.25 11.15 -4.22
CA GLN A 132 14.72 11.20 -4.26
C GLN A 132 15.32 9.90 -4.79
N SER A 133 16.38 10.04 -5.61
CA SER A 133 17.32 8.96 -5.88
C SER A 133 18.47 9.08 -4.89
N VAL A 134 18.80 7.98 -4.21
CA VAL A 134 19.91 7.94 -3.25
C VAL A 134 20.85 6.79 -3.58
N LEU A 135 22.13 6.95 -3.28
CA LEU A 135 23.08 5.84 -3.24
C LEU A 135 23.01 5.17 -1.88
N PHE A 136 22.90 3.85 -1.92
CA PHE A 136 22.95 2.98 -0.77
C PHE A 136 24.30 2.25 -0.76
N VAL A 137 24.97 2.27 0.40
CA VAL A 137 26.20 1.52 0.63
C VAL A 137 25.92 0.45 1.66
N LYS A 138 25.95 -0.81 1.23
CA LYS A 138 26.02 -1.94 2.15
C LYS A 138 27.50 -2.15 2.50
N SER A 139 27.84 -2.22 3.79
CA SER A 139 29.21 -2.01 4.29
C SER A 139 30.29 -2.95 3.74
N ASN A 140 29.92 -3.95 2.91
CA ASN A 140 30.81 -4.93 2.29
C ASN A 140 30.55 -5.16 0.79
N ASP A 141 29.65 -4.40 0.14
CA ASP A 141 29.26 -4.55 -1.28
C ASP A 141 29.52 -3.24 -2.08
N GLU A 142 29.33 -3.26 -3.41
CA GLU A 142 29.36 -2.05 -4.26
C GLU A 142 28.23 -1.05 -3.92
N PHE A 143 28.31 0.15 -4.49
CA PHE A 143 27.23 1.15 -4.41
C PHE A 143 26.01 0.69 -5.22
N GLU A 144 24.85 0.68 -4.59
CA GLU A 144 23.58 0.47 -5.29
C GLU A 144 22.80 1.78 -5.37
N ARG A 145 22.30 2.11 -6.55
CA ARG A 145 21.35 3.21 -6.71
C ARG A 145 19.95 2.69 -6.36
N ILE A 146 19.33 3.29 -5.36
CA ILE A 146 17.94 3.01 -5.00
C ILE A 146 17.07 4.24 -5.21
N GLU A 147 15.81 3.99 -5.53
CA GLU A 147 14.80 5.03 -5.65
C GLU A 147 13.91 5.01 -4.42
N ILE A 148 13.90 6.14 -3.70
CA ILE A 148 13.08 6.31 -2.50
C ILE A 148 11.90 7.22 -2.86
N ASN A 149 10.69 6.68 -2.70
CA ASN A 149 9.45 7.38 -2.96
C ASN A 149 8.75 7.65 -1.63
N SER A 150 8.62 8.94 -1.30
CA SER A 150 7.93 9.39 -0.09
C SER A 150 6.50 9.81 -0.42
N PHE A 151 5.55 9.41 0.43
CA PHE A 151 4.13 9.71 0.27
C PHE A 151 3.53 10.18 1.59
N CYS A 152 2.52 11.05 1.49
CA CYS A 152 1.72 11.53 2.63
C CYS A 152 0.27 11.06 2.56
N GLU A 153 -0.19 10.58 1.39
CA GLU A 153 -1.54 10.06 1.24
C GLU A 153 -1.58 8.65 0.63
N VAL A 154 -2.54 7.85 1.11
CA VAL A 154 -2.73 6.45 0.68
C VAL A 154 -3.05 6.34 -0.82
N HIS A 155 -3.77 7.31 -1.36
CA HIS A 155 -4.14 7.32 -2.77
C HIS A 155 -2.89 7.46 -3.67
N GLU A 156 -1.89 8.23 -3.24
CA GLU A 156 -0.62 8.38 -3.95
C GLU A 156 0.19 7.08 -3.93
N ILE A 157 0.16 6.35 -2.81
CA ILE A 157 0.78 5.02 -2.72
C ILE A 157 0.15 4.08 -3.75
N TRP A 158 -1.19 4.01 -3.83
CA TRP A 158 -1.84 3.14 -4.83
C TRP A 158 -1.56 3.57 -6.26
N LYS A 159 -1.49 4.88 -6.53
CA LYS A 159 -1.07 5.41 -7.83
C LYS A 159 0.36 4.96 -8.17
N PHE A 160 1.29 5.05 -7.22
CA PHE A 160 2.66 4.57 -7.40
C PHE A 160 2.72 3.06 -7.64
N VAL A 161 2.00 2.28 -6.84
CA VAL A 161 1.90 0.83 -6.99
C VAL A 161 1.39 0.48 -8.39
N ASN A 162 0.27 1.06 -8.83
CA ASN A 162 -0.32 0.79 -10.13
C ASN A 162 0.60 1.16 -11.30
N ASN A 163 1.40 2.23 -11.17
CA ASN A 163 2.38 2.64 -12.18
C ASN A 163 3.63 1.74 -12.24
N ASN A 164 3.90 0.95 -11.20
CA ASN A 164 5.08 0.07 -11.12
C ASN A 164 4.73 -1.41 -11.27
N LEU A 165 3.46 -1.75 -11.39
CA LEU A 165 3.00 -3.09 -11.75
C LEU A 165 3.03 -3.29 -13.26
N PRO A 166 3.08 -4.55 -13.74
CA PRO A 166 2.82 -4.84 -15.14
C PRO A 166 1.51 -4.20 -15.61
N ILE A 167 1.50 -3.73 -16.86
CA ILE A 167 0.30 -3.15 -17.47
C ILE A 167 -0.83 -4.17 -17.38
N ARG A 168 -1.99 -3.71 -16.89
CA ARG A 168 -3.23 -4.48 -16.84
C ARG A 168 -4.08 -4.09 -18.03
N GLU A 169 -4.47 -5.07 -18.83
CA GLU A 169 -5.27 -4.85 -20.02
C GLU A 169 -6.68 -5.41 -19.83
N TYR A 170 -7.69 -4.58 -20.12
CA TYR A 170 -9.06 -5.05 -20.12
C TYR A 170 -9.31 -5.95 -21.34
N ASN A 171 -10.03 -7.05 -21.11
CA ASN A 171 -10.48 -7.96 -22.13
C ASN A 171 -12.01 -8.11 -22.03
N PHE A 172 -12.69 -7.88 -23.15
CA PHE A 172 -14.14 -8.06 -23.23
C PHE A 172 -14.52 -9.53 -23.01
N SER A 173 -15.54 -9.76 -22.21
CA SER A 173 -16.09 -11.09 -21.94
C SER A 173 -17.55 -11.17 -22.33
N SER A 174 -17.87 -12.01 -23.31
CA SER A 174 -19.27 -12.26 -23.73
C SER A 174 -20.14 -12.81 -22.60
N LYS A 175 -19.54 -13.43 -21.58
CA LYS A 175 -20.24 -13.89 -20.38
C LYS A 175 -20.90 -12.72 -19.63
N HIS A 176 -20.23 -11.58 -19.55
CA HIS A 176 -20.67 -10.42 -18.77
C HIS A 176 -21.25 -9.30 -19.66
N GLY A 177 -20.99 -9.33 -20.97
CA GLY A 177 -21.43 -8.29 -21.89
C GLY A 177 -20.79 -6.94 -21.55
N ASN A 178 -21.47 -5.85 -21.94
CA ASN A 178 -21.15 -4.48 -21.54
C ASN A 178 -22.42 -3.61 -21.60
N SER A 179 -22.29 -2.29 -21.52
CA SER A 179 -23.44 -1.37 -21.59
C SER A 179 -24.24 -1.47 -22.91
N THR A 180 -23.66 -2.03 -23.97
CA THR A 180 -24.27 -2.16 -25.30
C THR A 180 -24.56 -3.61 -25.72
N THR A 181 -23.97 -4.59 -25.02
CA THR A 181 -24.08 -6.02 -25.34
C THR A 181 -24.60 -6.80 -24.14
N ARG A 182 -25.59 -7.67 -24.36
CA ARG A 182 -26.14 -8.48 -23.27
C ARG A 182 -25.15 -9.55 -22.82
N ALA A 183 -25.15 -9.83 -21.51
CA ALA A 183 -24.46 -10.97 -20.93
C ALA A 183 -24.99 -12.29 -21.53
N ILE A 184 -24.09 -13.19 -21.93
CA ILE A 184 -24.40 -14.52 -22.44
C ILE A 184 -23.92 -15.55 -21.44
N ALA A 185 -24.81 -15.98 -20.54
CA ALA A 185 -24.51 -17.06 -19.60
C ALA A 185 -24.80 -18.43 -20.24
N PRO A 186 -23.80 -19.32 -20.38
CA PRO A 186 -24.05 -20.71 -20.75
C PRO A 186 -24.66 -21.43 -19.53
N ASN A 187 -25.99 -21.62 -19.56
CA ASN A 187 -26.83 -22.32 -18.59
C ASN A 187 -27.16 -21.57 -17.28
N THR A 188 -28.40 -21.07 -17.19
CA THR A 188 -29.24 -20.82 -15.98
C THR A 188 -28.71 -20.03 -14.78
N GLU A 189 -27.45 -19.61 -14.73
CA GLU A 189 -26.96 -18.65 -13.73
C GLU A 189 -26.98 -17.24 -14.33
N ASP A 190 -27.64 -16.29 -13.65
CA ASP A 190 -27.57 -14.88 -13.99
C ASP A 190 -26.12 -14.40 -13.88
N ALA A 191 -25.42 -14.33 -15.01
CA ALA A 191 -24.08 -13.77 -15.05
C ALA A 191 -24.15 -12.27 -14.77
N SER A 192 -23.38 -11.81 -13.79
CA SER A 192 -23.27 -10.38 -13.46
C SER A 192 -22.90 -9.56 -14.68
N GLN A 193 -23.67 -8.54 -15.00
CA GLN A 193 -23.45 -7.71 -16.19
C GLN A 193 -22.39 -6.64 -15.93
N LEU A 194 -21.62 -6.29 -16.97
CA LEU A 194 -20.83 -5.06 -16.99
C LEU A 194 -21.73 -3.89 -17.43
N LEU A 195 -21.87 -2.88 -16.57
CA LEU A 195 -22.80 -1.76 -16.73
C LEU A 195 -22.19 -0.53 -17.42
N CYS A 196 -20.90 -0.58 -17.74
CA CYS A 196 -20.13 0.50 -18.38
C CYS A 196 -19.60 0.04 -19.76
N THR A 197 -19.00 0.97 -20.53
CA THR A 197 -18.33 0.63 -21.79
C THR A 197 -16.98 -0.05 -21.53
N ASP A 198 -16.40 -0.66 -22.56
CA ASP A 198 -15.08 -1.28 -22.48
C ASP A 198 -13.98 -0.25 -22.15
N GLU A 199 -14.11 0.97 -22.68
CA GLU A 199 -13.20 2.08 -22.39
C GLU A 199 -13.30 2.55 -20.92
N GLU A 200 -14.52 2.66 -20.40
CA GLU A 200 -14.78 3.00 -18.99
C GLU A 200 -14.21 1.91 -18.06
N ALA A 201 -14.47 0.63 -18.38
CA ALA A 201 -13.91 -0.50 -17.64
C ALA A 201 -12.37 -0.49 -17.65
N ASN A 202 -11.74 -0.22 -18.80
CA ASN A 202 -10.29 -0.12 -18.90
C ASN A 202 -9.73 1.07 -18.11
N SER A 203 -10.44 2.20 -18.05
CA SER A 203 -10.07 3.35 -17.21
C SER A 203 -10.11 2.99 -15.72
N LEU A 204 -11.20 2.33 -15.29
CA LEU A 204 -11.37 1.85 -13.92
C LEU A 204 -10.33 0.79 -13.53
N LEU A 205 -9.94 -0.09 -14.46
CA LEU A 205 -8.90 -1.10 -14.22
C LEU A 205 -7.55 -0.47 -13.87
N LYS A 206 -7.19 0.65 -14.52
CA LYS A 206 -5.90 1.33 -14.30
C LYS A 206 -5.74 1.87 -12.89
N THR A 207 -6.84 2.27 -12.26
CA THR A 207 -6.86 2.80 -10.88
C THR A 207 -7.35 1.78 -9.85
N ALA A 208 -7.76 0.58 -10.28
CA ALA A 208 -8.23 -0.47 -9.40
C ALA A 208 -7.16 -0.91 -8.39
N ILE A 209 -7.60 -1.24 -7.18
CA ILE A 209 -6.78 -1.74 -6.07
C ILE A 209 -7.05 -3.23 -5.83
N PHE A 210 -6.23 -3.89 -5.02
CA PHE A 210 -6.37 -5.33 -4.76
C PHE A 210 -5.91 -5.71 -3.35
N ASP A 211 -6.23 -6.93 -2.93
CA ASP A 211 -5.80 -7.52 -1.66
C ASP A 211 -5.32 -8.95 -1.88
N LEU A 212 -3.99 -9.13 -2.01
CA LEU A 212 -3.35 -10.42 -2.27
C LEU A 212 -3.51 -11.42 -1.11
N ARG A 213 -4.03 -10.99 0.05
CA ARG A 213 -4.37 -11.87 1.17
C ARG A 213 -5.66 -12.65 0.91
N GLU A 214 -6.54 -12.08 0.10
CA GLU A 214 -7.90 -12.58 -0.15
C GLU A 214 -7.95 -13.30 -1.51
N ARG A 215 -7.80 -12.54 -2.61
CA ARG A 215 -7.87 -13.05 -3.98
C ARG A 215 -7.02 -12.18 -4.92
N ASN A 216 -6.53 -12.77 -6.01
CA ASN A 216 -5.79 -12.05 -7.05
C ASN A 216 -6.74 -11.33 -8.04
N TRP A 217 -7.71 -10.59 -7.51
CA TRP A 217 -8.65 -9.78 -8.29
C TRP A 217 -8.41 -8.30 -8.00
N CYS A 218 -8.64 -7.47 -9.01
CA CYS A 218 -8.64 -6.02 -8.85
C CYS A 218 -10.08 -5.53 -8.64
N TYR A 219 -10.24 -4.47 -7.87
CA TYR A 219 -11.51 -3.90 -7.48
C TYR A 219 -11.47 -2.39 -7.66
N ASN A 220 -12.57 -1.81 -8.12
CA ASN A 220 -12.79 -0.38 -8.11
C ASN A 220 -14.24 -0.07 -7.74
N PHE A 221 -14.50 1.15 -7.27
CA PHE A 221 -15.85 1.66 -7.11
C PHE A 221 -16.18 2.53 -8.32
N ASP A 222 -17.16 2.11 -9.09
CA ASP A 222 -17.68 2.87 -10.22
C ASP A 222 -18.66 3.92 -9.68
N GLU A 223 -18.20 5.17 -9.60
CA GLU A 223 -19.00 6.28 -9.10
C GLU A 223 -20.19 6.62 -10.02
N ASP A 224 -20.09 6.35 -11.33
CA ASP A 224 -21.20 6.63 -12.25
C ASP A 224 -22.32 5.62 -12.11
N LYS A 225 -21.97 4.34 -11.87
CA LYS A 225 -22.93 3.26 -11.64
C LYS A 225 -23.27 3.06 -10.16
N GLN A 226 -22.61 3.80 -9.27
CA GLN A 226 -22.73 3.70 -7.81
C GLN A 226 -22.59 2.25 -7.29
N THR A 227 -21.69 1.48 -7.90
CA THR A 227 -21.44 0.10 -7.49
C THR A 227 -20.02 -0.37 -7.72
N PHE A 228 -19.66 -1.51 -7.13
CA PHE A 228 -18.34 -2.10 -7.33
C PHE A 228 -18.24 -2.78 -8.70
N ILE A 229 -17.06 -2.62 -9.30
CA ILE A 229 -16.60 -3.38 -10.45
C ILE A 229 -15.45 -4.29 -10.01
N ILE A 230 -15.53 -5.56 -10.39
CA ILE A 230 -14.49 -6.57 -10.11
C ILE A 230 -13.78 -6.90 -11.42
N PHE A 231 -12.47 -7.07 -11.33
CA PHE A 231 -11.60 -7.46 -12.43
C PHE A 231 -10.83 -8.74 -12.07
N PRO A 232 -11.37 -9.93 -12.38
CA PRO A 232 -10.62 -11.17 -12.25
C PRO A 232 -9.53 -11.27 -13.33
N CYS A 233 -8.36 -11.80 -12.94
CA CYS A 233 -7.33 -12.15 -13.90
C CYS A 233 -7.75 -13.39 -14.70
N GLU A 234 -7.57 -13.38 -16.02
CA GLU A 234 -7.92 -14.52 -16.89
C GLU A 234 -6.89 -15.67 -16.88
N GLY A 235 -5.93 -15.64 -15.95
CA GLY A 235 -4.92 -16.66 -15.73
C GLY A 235 -3.49 -16.12 -15.81
N ASP A 236 -2.51 -16.97 -15.57
CA ASP A 236 -1.08 -16.64 -15.70
C ASP A 236 -0.67 -16.66 -17.18
N ASN A 237 -1.18 -15.69 -17.96
CA ASN A 237 -0.72 -15.44 -19.31
C ASN A 237 0.13 -14.15 -19.34
N PRO A 238 1.13 -14.06 -20.24
CA PRO A 238 2.00 -12.88 -20.32
C PRO A 238 1.27 -11.58 -20.70
N GLN A 239 -0.03 -11.66 -21.03
CA GLN A 239 -0.84 -10.53 -21.47
C GLN A 239 -1.54 -9.81 -20.31
N ASN A 240 -1.49 -10.34 -19.07
CA ASN A 240 -2.13 -9.75 -17.88
C ASN A 240 -3.54 -9.21 -18.18
N LYS A 241 -4.37 -10.08 -18.76
CA LYS A 241 -5.72 -9.75 -19.18
C LYS A 241 -6.72 -9.91 -18.04
N PHE A 242 -7.63 -8.95 -17.96
CA PHE A 242 -8.70 -8.89 -16.98
C PHE A 242 -10.02 -8.67 -17.68
N HIS A 243 -11.01 -9.51 -17.41
CA HIS A 243 -12.40 -9.16 -17.71
C HIS A 243 -13.01 -8.42 -16.52
N ALA A 244 -14.20 -7.86 -16.71
CA ALA A 244 -14.86 -7.09 -15.68
C ALA A 244 -16.35 -7.39 -15.61
N PHE A 245 -16.93 -7.17 -14.44
CA PHE A 245 -18.37 -7.12 -14.21
C PHE A 245 -18.68 -6.29 -12.96
N HIS A 246 -19.88 -5.72 -12.91
CA HIS A 246 -20.37 -5.04 -11.72
C HIS A 246 -21.06 -6.02 -10.79
N ILE A 247 -21.03 -5.72 -9.49
CA ILE A 247 -21.71 -6.51 -8.46
C ILE A 247 -22.93 -5.76 -7.94
N ASP A 248 -24.02 -6.49 -7.71
CA ASP A 248 -25.22 -5.95 -7.09
C ASP A 248 -24.96 -5.51 -5.64
N LYS A 249 -25.61 -4.43 -5.20
CA LYS A 249 -25.34 -3.81 -3.90
C LYS A 249 -25.59 -4.73 -2.70
N ASP A 250 -26.58 -5.59 -2.80
CA ASP A 250 -26.90 -6.62 -1.80
C ASP A 250 -25.78 -7.67 -1.64
N LYS A 251 -25.01 -7.93 -2.69
CA LYS A 251 -23.88 -8.89 -2.69
C LYS A 251 -22.54 -8.30 -2.27
N TRP A 252 -22.44 -6.98 -2.04
CA TRP A 252 -21.15 -6.34 -1.70
C TRP A 252 -20.47 -6.96 -0.49
N ARG A 253 -21.24 -7.34 0.54
CA ARG A 253 -20.68 -7.89 1.77
C ARG A 253 -20.16 -9.33 1.62
N GLU A 254 -20.62 -10.02 0.59
CA GLU A 254 -20.26 -11.41 0.29
C GLU A 254 -19.10 -11.47 -0.69
N GLU A 255 -19.12 -10.61 -1.72
CA GLU A 255 -18.18 -10.68 -2.84
C GLU A 255 -16.99 -9.70 -2.74
N ILE A 256 -17.14 -8.58 -2.02
CA ILE A 256 -16.08 -7.56 -1.92
C ILE A 256 -15.36 -7.72 -0.57
N PRO A 257 -14.02 -7.90 -0.57
CA PRO A 257 -13.29 -8.01 0.68
C PRO A 257 -13.49 -6.78 1.57
N LYS A 258 -13.65 -6.99 2.88
CA LYS A 258 -13.87 -5.91 3.87
C LYS A 258 -12.80 -4.81 3.79
N SER A 259 -11.57 -5.16 3.46
CA SER A 259 -10.45 -4.22 3.31
C SER A 259 -10.60 -3.30 2.08
N ILE A 260 -11.33 -3.74 1.05
CA ILE A 260 -11.67 -2.97 -0.15
C ILE A 260 -12.87 -2.08 0.14
N LEU A 261 -13.93 -2.63 0.74
CA LEU A 261 -15.10 -1.87 1.21
C LEU A 261 -14.69 -0.67 2.07
N LYS A 262 -13.82 -0.92 3.06
CA LYS A 262 -13.29 0.13 3.94
C LYS A 262 -12.45 1.18 3.19
N HIS A 263 -11.73 0.80 2.15
CA HIS A 263 -10.92 1.74 1.36
C HIS A 263 -11.80 2.76 0.63
N PHE A 264 -12.92 2.30 0.07
CA PHE A 264 -13.89 3.15 -0.64
C PHE A 264 -14.98 3.74 0.26
N ASN A 265 -14.88 3.56 1.59
CA ASN A 265 -15.88 3.99 2.58
C ASN A 265 -17.30 3.45 2.31
N LYS A 266 -17.42 2.18 1.91
CA LYS A 266 -18.71 1.50 1.60
C LYS A 266 -18.95 0.32 2.57
N ASN A 267 -19.30 0.58 3.84
CA ASN A 267 -19.56 -0.46 4.86
C ASN A 267 -21.03 -0.92 4.90
#